data_AF-A0A646KWJ2-F1
#
_entry.id   AF-A0A646KWJ2-F1
#
_cell.length_a   1.000
_cell.length_b   1.000
_cell.length_c   1.000
_cell.angle_alpha   90.00
_cell.angle_beta   90.00
_cell.angle_gamma   90.00
#
_symmetry.space_group_name_H-M   'P 1'
#
loop_
_entity.id
_entity.type
_entity.pdbx_description
1 polymer ?
#
loop_
_entity_poly.entity_id
_entity_poly.type
_entity_poly.pdbx_seq_one_letter_code
_entity_poly.pdbx_strand_id
1 'polypeptide(L)'
;MVRPDGSRPSDALTAGLEGLLRTNPGGRYEVLRHVNHSWDSWTLTRDAHPEAAEGPYRVFFERADSILDTYTIRERGFPSAEAAMGWIADTTLPFPHTSVPAPVVVSRAEAAVARSPRAPARLAVPPNPVTAPRPTATGAVHPGRGLS
;
A
#
# COMPACT_ATOMS: atom_id res chain seq x y z
N MET A 1 -2.61 -9.27 -20.31
CA MET A 1 -1.59 -9.88 -21.20
C MET A 1 -0.89 -10.96 -20.40
N VAL A 2 -0.91 -12.22 -20.85
CA VAL A 2 -0.10 -13.33 -20.30
C VAL A 2 1.04 -13.53 -21.29
N ARG A 3 2.27 -13.53 -20.80
CA ARG A 3 3.46 -13.73 -21.62
C ARG A 3 3.57 -15.21 -22.02
N PRO A 4 3.68 -15.53 -23.33
CA PRO A 4 3.81 -16.90 -23.81
C PRO A 4 5.23 -17.48 -23.68
N ASP A 5 6.22 -16.70 -23.22
CA ASP A 5 7.64 -17.05 -23.22
C ASP A 5 8.17 -17.73 -21.95
N GLY A 6 7.35 -17.85 -20.89
CA GLY A 6 7.73 -18.58 -19.66
C GLY A 6 8.59 -17.78 -18.67
N SER A 7 9.02 -16.55 -19.01
CA SER A 7 9.72 -15.68 -18.06
C SER A 7 8.89 -15.43 -16.81
N ARG A 8 9.58 -15.23 -15.67
CA ARG A 8 8.94 -14.98 -14.36
C ARG A 8 9.14 -13.53 -13.88
N PRO A 9 8.26 -13.00 -13.01
CA PRO A 9 8.50 -11.73 -12.34
C PRO A 9 9.84 -11.71 -11.61
N SER A 10 10.65 -10.66 -11.81
CA SER A 10 11.94 -10.51 -11.13
C SER A 10 11.78 -10.20 -9.63
N ASP A 11 10.64 -9.65 -9.22
CA ASP A 11 10.37 -9.21 -7.84
C ASP A 11 8.88 -9.24 -7.47
N ALA A 12 8.59 -9.13 -6.17
CA ALA A 12 7.23 -9.17 -5.64
C ALA A 12 6.36 -7.99 -6.09
N LEU A 13 6.96 -6.82 -6.33
CA LEU A 13 6.23 -5.65 -6.84
C LEU A 13 5.72 -5.92 -8.26
N THR A 14 6.55 -6.54 -9.09
CA THR A 14 6.19 -6.97 -10.45
C THR A 14 5.07 -7.99 -10.41
N ALA A 15 5.17 -9.01 -9.55
CA ALA A 15 4.12 -10.01 -9.41
C ALA A 15 2.78 -9.39 -8.93
N GLY A 16 2.84 -8.42 -8.02
CA GLY A 16 1.67 -7.70 -7.53
C GLY A 16 1.00 -6.86 -8.63
N LEU A 17 1.79 -6.06 -9.37
CA LEU A 17 1.29 -5.26 -10.48
C LEU A 17 0.72 -6.14 -11.60
N GLU A 18 1.38 -7.25 -11.94
CA GLU A 18 0.87 -8.20 -12.92
C GLU A 18 -0.49 -8.78 -12.48
N GLY A 19 -0.63 -9.18 -11.22
CA GLY A 19 -1.91 -9.66 -10.68
C GLY A 19 -3.00 -8.58 -10.76
N LEU A 20 -2.67 -7.35 -10.41
CA LEU A 20 -3.57 -6.19 -10.50
C LEU A 20 -4.02 -5.93 -11.95
N LEU A 21 -3.07 -5.88 -12.89
CA LEU A 21 -3.35 -5.64 -14.31
C LEU A 21 -4.11 -6.80 -14.96
N ARG A 22 -3.85 -8.04 -14.55
CA ARG A 22 -4.55 -9.23 -15.04
C ARG A 22 -6.00 -9.26 -14.56
N THR A 23 -6.24 -8.96 -13.29
CA THR A 23 -7.59 -8.99 -12.70
C THR A 23 -8.39 -7.75 -13.05
N ASN A 24 -7.72 -6.61 -13.28
CA ASN A 24 -8.29 -5.30 -13.56
C ASN A 24 -9.59 -5.05 -12.78
N PRO A 25 -9.53 -5.03 -11.44
CA PRO A 25 -10.71 -5.05 -10.59
C PRO A 25 -11.62 -3.86 -10.91
N GLY A 26 -12.89 -4.15 -11.17
CA GLY A 26 -13.88 -3.13 -11.51
C GLY A 26 -13.62 -2.40 -12.84
N GLY A 27 -12.76 -2.91 -13.71
CA GLY A 27 -12.40 -2.25 -14.96
C GLY A 27 -11.62 -0.94 -14.74
N ARG A 28 -10.87 -0.85 -13.63
CA ARG A 28 -10.14 0.35 -13.20
C ARG A 28 -9.26 0.97 -14.28
N TYR A 29 -8.55 0.14 -15.04
CA TYR A 29 -7.61 0.58 -16.06
C TYR A 29 -8.20 0.43 -17.46
N GLU A 30 -8.30 1.55 -18.17
CA GLU A 30 -8.60 1.61 -19.61
C GLU A 30 -7.28 1.72 -20.37
N VAL A 31 -6.97 0.77 -21.26
CA VAL A 31 -5.75 0.82 -22.06
C VAL A 31 -5.92 1.82 -23.20
N LEU A 32 -5.10 2.87 -23.22
CA LEU A 32 -5.10 3.89 -24.25
C LEU A 32 -4.07 3.61 -25.34
N ARG A 33 -2.89 3.11 -24.93
CA ARG A 33 -1.79 2.85 -25.87
C ARG A 33 -0.86 1.78 -25.34
N HIS A 34 -0.29 1.02 -26.27
CA HIS A 34 0.78 0.07 -26.00
C HIS A 34 1.91 0.29 -27.00
N VAL A 35 3.16 0.30 -26.53
CA VAL A 35 4.37 0.53 -27.31
C VAL A 35 5.38 -0.54 -26.94
N ASN A 36 5.98 -1.17 -27.95
CA ASN A 36 7.06 -2.15 -27.76
C ASN A 36 8.32 -1.65 -28.43
N HIS A 37 9.46 -1.76 -27.74
CA HIS A 37 10.77 -1.53 -28.30
C HIS A 37 11.77 -2.55 -27.78
N SER A 38 12.12 -3.51 -28.64
CA SER A 38 13.06 -4.58 -28.31
C SER A 38 12.61 -5.38 -27.07
N TRP A 39 13.16 -5.07 -25.90
CA TRP A 39 12.98 -5.80 -24.64
C TRP A 39 12.18 -4.99 -23.62
N ASP A 40 11.81 -3.78 -24.03
CA ASP A 40 11.08 -2.79 -23.26
C ASP A 40 9.68 -2.63 -23.85
N SER A 41 8.67 -2.52 -23.00
CA SER A 41 7.33 -2.15 -23.41
C SER A 41 6.71 -1.14 -22.46
N TRP A 42 5.82 -0.30 -23.00
CA TRP A 42 5.09 0.71 -22.25
C TRP A 42 3.60 0.54 -22.54
N THR A 43 2.80 0.48 -21.48
CA THR A 43 1.35 0.48 -21.57
C THR A 43 0.82 1.72 -20.87
N LEU A 44 0.28 2.66 -21.65
CA LEU A 44 -0.42 3.83 -21.15
C LEU A 44 -1.89 3.46 -20.91
N THR A 45 -2.35 3.73 -19.70
CA THR A 45 -3.73 3.53 -19.28
C THR A 45 -4.32 4.78 -18.66
N ARG A 46 -5.65 4.86 -18.66
CA ARG A 46 -6.41 5.77 -17.81
C ARG A 46 -6.90 4.99 -16.59
N ASP A 47 -6.56 5.46 -15.41
CA ASP A 47 -7.03 4.96 -14.12
C ASP A 47 -8.33 5.70 -13.74
N ALA A 48 -9.45 4.98 -13.79
CA ALA A 48 -10.76 5.51 -13.47
C ALA A 48 -11.04 5.58 -11.95
N HIS A 49 -10.09 5.13 -11.11
CA HIS A 49 -10.28 5.15 -9.66
C HIS A 49 -10.25 6.59 -9.11
N PRO A 50 -11.16 6.96 -8.19
CA PRO A 50 -11.21 8.32 -7.63
C PRO A 50 -9.89 8.79 -7.00
N GLU A 51 -9.14 7.89 -6.38
CA GLU A 51 -7.83 8.21 -5.77
C GLU A 51 -6.75 8.58 -6.80
N ALA A 52 -6.96 8.31 -8.08
CA ALA A 52 -6.05 8.67 -9.15
C ALA A 52 -6.37 10.03 -9.78
N ALA A 53 -7.28 10.83 -9.22
CA ALA A 53 -7.74 12.09 -9.84
C ALA A 53 -6.61 13.08 -10.19
N GLU A 54 -5.56 13.15 -9.39
CA GLU A 54 -4.40 14.04 -9.65
C GLU A 54 -3.41 13.48 -10.68
N GLY A 55 -3.45 12.18 -10.93
CA GLY A 55 -2.59 11.47 -11.88
C GLY A 55 -3.34 10.33 -12.55
N PRO A 56 -4.37 10.63 -13.37
CA PRO A 56 -5.26 9.60 -13.89
C PRO A 56 -4.64 8.83 -15.05
N TYR A 57 -3.47 9.25 -15.55
CA TYR A 57 -2.77 8.56 -16.62
C TYR A 57 -1.61 7.76 -16.04
N ARG A 58 -1.63 6.44 -16.20
CA ARG A 58 -0.58 5.54 -15.68
C ARG A 58 0.16 4.91 -16.84
N VAL A 59 1.50 4.97 -16.78
CA VAL A 59 2.36 4.17 -17.66
C VAL A 59 2.91 3.00 -16.87
N PHE A 60 2.62 1.80 -17.34
CA PHE A 60 3.25 0.57 -16.91
C PHE A 60 4.39 0.26 -17.87
N PHE A 61 5.61 0.39 -17.39
CA PHE A 61 6.84 0.06 -18.09
C PHE A 61 7.23 -1.36 -17.73
N GLU A 62 7.35 -2.23 -18.74
CA GLU A 62 7.88 -3.57 -18.60
C GLU A 62 9.26 -3.65 -19.25
N ARG A 63 10.22 -4.27 -18.55
CA ARG A 63 11.53 -4.62 -19.11
C ARG A 63 11.79 -6.10 -18.91
N ALA A 64 12.09 -6.80 -19.99
CA ALA A 64 12.57 -8.17 -19.98
C ALA A 64 14.10 -8.23 -19.80
N ASP A 65 14.57 -9.23 -19.07
CA ASP A 65 15.95 -9.66 -18.99
C ASP A 65 16.02 -11.09 -19.53
N SER A 66 16.50 -11.24 -20.77
CA SER A 66 16.58 -12.56 -21.42
C SER A 66 17.68 -13.45 -20.85
N ILE A 67 18.66 -12.90 -20.12
CA ILE A 67 19.74 -13.70 -19.53
C ILE A 67 19.20 -14.40 -18.29
N LEU A 68 18.43 -13.68 -17.48
CA LEU A 68 17.84 -14.20 -16.25
C LEU A 68 16.48 -14.86 -16.47
N ASP A 69 15.91 -14.73 -17.68
CA ASP A 69 14.55 -15.16 -18.01
C ASP A 69 13.52 -14.56 -17.03
N THR A 70 13.68 -13.26 -16.77
CA THR A 70 12.80 -12.52 -15.87
C THR A 70 12.33 -11.21 -16.47
N TYR A 71 11.35 -10.57 -15.84
CA TYR A 71 10.93 -9.22 -16.20
C TYR A 71 10.54 -8.40 -14.99
N THR A 72 10.63 -7.08 -15.15
CA THR A 72 10.15 -6.10 -14.17
C THR A 72 9.00 -5.30 -14.76
N ILE A 73 7.99 -5.00 -13.95
CA ILE A 73 6.94 -4.02 -14.28
C ILE A 73 7.06 -2.87 -13.29
N ARG A 74 7.04 -1.63 -13.79
CA ARG A 74 7.11 -0.41 -12.99
C ARG A 74 6.06 0.58 -13.44
N GLU A 75 5.42 1.22 -12.49
CA GLU A 75 4.35 2.18 -12.75
C GLU A 75 4.88 3.62 -12.59
N ARG A 76 4.39 4.53 -13.43
CA ARG A 76 4.49 5.97 -13.22
C ARG A 76 3.16 6.66 -13.52
N GLY A 77 2.75 7.56 -12.63
CA GLY A 77 1.56 8.39 -12.81
C GLY A 77 1.87 9.73 -13.46
N PHE A 78 0.92 10.24 -14.24
CA PHE A 78 0.99 11.50 -14.97
C PHE A 78 -0.34 12.26 -14.89
N PRO A 79 -0.29 13.61 -14.84
CA PRO A 79 -1.49 14.43 -14.82
C PRO A 79 -2.21 14.46 -16.18
N SER A 80 -1.51 14.20 -17.30
CA SER A 80 -2.10 14.18 -18.64
C SER A 80 -1.54 13.05 -19.52
N ALA A 81 -2.30 12.69 -20.56
CA ALA A 81 -1.86 11.71 -21.55
C ALA A 81 -0.64 12.22 -22.33
N GLU A 82 -0.59 13.52 -22.63
CA GLU A 82 0.51 14.16 -23.34
C GLU A 82 1.81 14.11 -22.53
N ALA A 83 1.74 14.34 -21.21
CA ALA A 83 2.90 14.22 -20.33
C ALA A 83 3.42 12.78 -20.28
N ALA A 84 2.51 11.80 -20.20
CA ALA A 84 2.86 10.39 -20.27
C ALA A 84 3.50 10.02 -21.62
N MET A 85 2.92 10.50 -22.72
CA MET A 85 3.44 10.28 -24.07
C MET A 85 4.81 10.92 -24.30
N GLY A 86 5.01 12.13 -23.80
CA GLY A 86 6.31 12.79 -23.82
C GLY A 86 7.37 11.99 -23.06
N TRP A 87 7.00 11.43 -21.90
CA TRP A 87 7.89 10.55 -21.14
C TRP A 87 8.23 9.25 -21.87
N ILE A 88 7.26 8.60 -22.54
CA ILE A 88 7.51 7.39 -23.35
C ILE A 88 8.43 7.71 -24.54
N ALA A 89 8.29 8.88 -25.15
CA ALA A 89 9.09 9.30 -26.30
C ALA A 89 10.54 9.68 -25.93
N ASP A 90 10.77 10.17 -24.71
CA ASP A 90 12.08 10.57 -24.23
C ASP A 90 12.79 9.43 -23.49
N THR A 91 13.60 8.68 -24.24
CA THR A 91 14.39 7.54 -23.73
C THR A 91 15.53 7.96 -22.81
N THR A 92 15.78 9.25 -22.61
CA THR A 92 16.83 9.75 -21.72
C THR A 92 16.35 9.92 -20.28
N LEU A 93 15.03 9.93 -20.07
CA LEU A 93 14.45 10.10 -18.74
C LEU A 93 14.66 8.85 -17.88
N PRO A 94 14.89 9.03 -16.57
CA PRO A 94 15.11 7.89 -15.68
C PRO A 94 13.90 6.96 -15.71
N PHE A 95 14.17 5.68 -15.91
CA PHE A 95 13.17 4.63 -15.83
C PHE A 95 12.49 4.66 -14.45
N PRO A 96 11.19 4.35 -14.37
CA PRO A 96 10.49 4.38 -13.10
C PRO A 96 11.10 3.28 -12.22
N HIS A 97 11.75 3.68 -11.13
CA HIS A 97 12.24 2.79 -10.07
C HIS A 97 13.17 1.65 -10.51
N THR A 98 14.22 1.98 -11.27
CA THR A 98 15.41 1.11 -11.41
C THR A 98 16.28 1.07 -10.15
N SER A 99 15.90 1.75 -9.07
CA SER A 99 16.52 1.55 -7.76
C SER A 99 16.25 0.12 -7.31
N VAL A 100 17.17 -0.78 -7.61
CA VAL A 100 17.41 -2.00 -6.84
C VAL A 100 17.31 -1.57 -5.37
N PRO A 101 16.35 -2.09 -4.58
CA PRO A 101 16.36 -1.81 -3.16
C PRO A 101 17.70 -2.30 -2.64
N ALA A 102 18.52 -1.39 -2.11
CA ALA A 102 19.67 -1.79 -1.32
C ALA A 102 19.14 -2.80 -0.28
N PRO A 103 19.82 -3.93 -0.04
CA PRO A 103 19.31 -4.96 0.86
C PRO A 103 19.06 -4.31 2.22
N VAL A 104 17.79 -4.07 2.53
CA VAL A 104 17.39 -3.60 3.84
C VAL A 104 17.66 -4.77 4.76
N VAL A 105 18.78 -4.73 5.47
CA VAL A 105 19.03 -5.64 6.58
C VAL A 105 18.03 -5.27 7.66
N VAL A 106 16.82 -5.82 7.55
CA VAL A 106 15.82 -5.71 8.60
C VAL A 106 16.35 -6.51 9.77
N SER A 107 16.93 -5.80 10.74
CA SER A 107 17.37 -6.41 11.99
C SER A 107 16.17 -7.11 12.64
N ARG A 108 16.39 -8.32 13.15
CA ARG A 108 15.37 -9.21 13.76
C ARG A 108 14.43 -8.54 14.77
N ALA A 109 14.84 -7.41 15.34
CA ALA A 109 14.05 -6.58 16.26
C ALA A 109 12.80 -5.95 15.61
N GLU A 110 12.86 -5.50 14.35
CA GLU A 110 11.72 -4.87 13.66
C GLU A 110 10.62 -5.89 13.31
N ALA A 111 10.99 -7.14 13.03
CA ALA A 111 10.04 -8.22 12.78
C ALA A 111 9.23 -8.62 14.04
N ALA A 112 9.70 -8.27 15.25
CA ALA A 112 9.00 -8.54 16.50
C ALA A 112 7.91 -7.51 16.81
N VAL A 113 8.07 -6.26 16.38
CA VAL A 113 7.07 -5.20 16.61
C VAL A 113 5.80 -5.45 15.78
N ALA A 114 5.95 -5.93 14.55
CA ALA A 114 4.82 -6.25 13.67
C ALA A 114 4.00 -7.48 14.11
N ARG A 115 4.46 -8.25 15.10
CA ARG A 115 3.76 -9.46 15.60
C ARG A 115 3.07 -9.29 16.95
N SER A 116 2.92 -8.07 17.48
CA SER A 116 2.11 -7.87 18.69
C SER A 116 0.62 -8.06 18.39
N PRO A 117 -0.07 -9.06 18.98
CA PRO A 117 -1.51 -9.17 18.90
C PRO A 117 -2.13 -8.07 19.77
N ARG A 118 -2.90 -7.15 19.16
CA ARG A 118 -3.82 -6.28 19.90
C ARG A 118 -4.97 -7.16 20.41
N ALA A 119 -4.95 -7.49 21.71
CA ALA A 119 -6.03 -8.23 22.34
C ALA A 119 -7.37 -7.47 22.20
N PRO A 120 -8.49 -8.14 21.89
CA PRO A 120 -9.81 -7.52 21.85
C PRO A 120 -10.42 -7.51 23.26
N ALA A 121 -10.61 -6.33 23.85
CA ALA A 121 -11.51 -6.20 25.00
C ALA A 121 -12.96 -6.25 24.47
N ARG A 122 -13.65 -7.33 24.87
CA ARG A 122 -15.00 -7.72 24.45
C ARG A 122 -16.07 -6.71 24.88
N LEU A 123 -16.99 -6.47 23.95
CA LEU A 123 -18.44 -6.26 24.07
C LEU A 123 -19.01 -6.01 25.48
N ALA A 124 -19.55 -4.80 25.67
CA ALA A 124 -20.51 -4.47 26.70
C ALA A 124 -21.96 -4.64 26.17
N VAL A 125 -22.85 -5.21 26.99
CA VAL A 125 -24.32 -4.98 26.95
C VAL A 125 -24.92 -5.26 28.36
N PRO A 126 -25.97 -4.54 28.82
CA PRO A 126 -26.31 -4.31 30.24
C PRO A 126 -27.54 -5.12 30.74
N PRO A 127 -27.94 -4.99 32.04
CA PRO A 127 -29.14 -4.22 32.39
C PRO A 127 -29.10 -3.44 33.74
N ASN A 128 -29.98 -2.44 33.89
CA ASN A 128 -30.26 -1.58 35.07
C ASN A 128 -31.55 -2.09 35.79
N PRO A 129 -31.84 -1.91 37.12
CA PRO A 129 -32.32 -0.61 37.69
C PRO A 129 -32.12 -0.32 39.22
N VAL A 130 -32.06 0.99 39.57
CA VAL A 130 -32.67 1.76 40.70
C VAL A 130 -32.27 1.40 42.17
N THR A 131 -31.72 2.30 43.01
CA THR A 131 -32.45 3.29 43.86
C THR A 131 -31.46 4.27 44.56
N ALA A 132 -31.77 5.58 44.59
CA ALA A 132 -31.08 6.67 45.34
C ALA A 132 -31.55 6.73 46.83
N PRO A 133 -31.12 7.61 47.78
CA PRO A 133 -30.42 8.91 47.64
C PRO A 133 -29.33 9.27 48.70
N ARG A 134 -28.70 10.44 48.46
CA ARG A 134 -27.73 11.24 49.25
C ARG A 134 -28.33 11.78 50.58
N PRO A 135 -27.55 11.96 51.68
CA PRO A 135 -27.06 13.30 52.06
C PRO A 135 -25.66 13.39 52.73
N THR A 136 -25.11 14.60 52.64
CA THR A 136 -23.92 15.17 53.30
C THR A 136 -24.12 15.41 54.79
N ALA A 137 -23.09 15.22 55.63
CA ALA A 137 -22.96 15.96 56.90
C ALA A 137 -21.51 15.98 57.44
N THR A 138 -21.06 17.20 57.69
CA THR A 138 -20.00 17.72 58.57
C THR A 138 -19.87 17.04 59.93
N GLY A 139 -18.66 16.99 60.49
CA GLY A 139 -18.48 16.90 61.95
C GLY A 139 -17.11 16.41 62.41
N ALA A 140 -16.26 17.35 62.84
CA ALA A 140 -15.07 17.09 63.67
C ALA A 140 -15.48 16.66 65.09
N VAL A 141 -14.61 15.89 65.79
CA VAL A 141 -14.34 15.96 67.25
C VAL A 141 -13.20 14.98 67.62
N HIS A 142 -12.11 15.53 68.17
CA HIS A 142 -11.09 14.86 69.01
C HIS A 142 -11.64 14.72 70.45
N PRO A 143 -11.30 13.69 71.25
CA PRO A 143 -10.03 13.62 72.02
C PRO A 143 -9.49 12.16 72.12
N GLY A 144 -8.27 11.80 72.53
CA GLY A 144 -7.37 12.35 73.55
C GLY A 144 -7.52 11.61 74.90
N ARG A 145 -6.76 10.51 75.10
CA ARG A 145 -6.31 9.87 76.39
C ARG A 145 -5.81 8.45 76.03
N GLY A 146 -4.59 7.98 76.32
CA GLY A 146 -3.64 8.27 77.40
C GLY A 146 -3.45 6.99 78.24
N LEU A 147 -2.22 6.73 78.69
CA LEU A 147 -1.66 5.59 79.47
C LEU A 147 -0.94 4.56 78.56
N SER A 148 0.37 4.32 78.67
CA SER A 148 1.27 4.34 79.84
C SER A 148 2.63 4.98 79.57
#